data_AF-A0A2D7C5J1-F1
#
_entry.id   AF-A0A2D7C5J1-F1
#
_cell.length_a   1.000
_cell.length_b   1.000
_cell.length_c   1.000
_cell.angle_alpha   90.00
_cell.angle_beta   90.00
_cell.angle_gamma   90.00
#
_symmetry.space_group_name_H-M   'P 1'
#
loop_
_entity.id
_entity.type
_entity.pdbx_description
1 polymer ?
#
loop_
_entity_poly.entity_id
_entity_poly.type
_entity_poly.pdbx_seq_one_letter_code
_entity_poly.pdbx_strand_id
1 'polypeptide(L)'
;MDYDRPDLILGRLQLLDLLLLLCGVSLLSFLVEKQRKKSSIRSSKLLKFKFFKSLILILSFYSNATHLRAQDLVLVVGGSGLTGWETVKEAINKKYNVRATTTNLKRAKDTFGESGFSWVKVDVRIMDDIRKAMDGVDYVISTIGGSCYDPGGPTSSRHIDYQGVVNLAGIAKDYGIKHFVLTSSINAGIAEVKLNEFCDNVHMWKWLAEDYIRDSGIQYTIVRPGGLGQGEGGKQDIIIKGSRGLKTGFIERADVANVLVGVLGNNDAYSKTIEIVSDKDNRRQDWQEKLTQVKPDPVQASPLMRK
;
A
#
# COMPACT_ATOMS: atom_id res chain seq x y z
N MET A 1 -27.78 11.75 -24.67
CA MET A 1 -26.82 12.82 -24.33
C MET A 1 -25.54 12.12 -23.94
N ASP A 2 -24.62 12.09 -24.89
CA ASP A 2 -23.27 11.53 -24.76
C ASP A 2 -22.44 12.34 -23.77
N TYR A 3 -21.75 11.67 -22.85
CA TYR A 3 -20.52 12.16 -22.23
C TYR A 3 -19.61 10.99 -21.82
N ASP A 4 -18.41 11.03 -22.40
CA ASP A 4 -17.11 10.45 -21.99
C ASP A 4 -16.93 8.94 -21.84
N ARG A 5 -16.39 8.34 -22.92
CA ARG A 5 -15.72 7.05 -22.91
C ARG A 5 -14.22 7.19 -22.54
N PRO A 6 -13.72 6.55 -21.48
CA PRO A 6 -12.30 6.58 -21.09
C PRO A 6 -11.35 5.91 -22.09
N ASP A 7 -11.89 5.13 -23.03
CA ASP A 7 -11.19 4.39 -24.08
C ASP A 7 -10.50 5.32 -25.11
N LEU A 8 -10.97 6.57 -25.25
CA LEU A 8 -10.38 7.56 -26.15
C LEU A 8 -9.10 8.22 -25.60
N ILE A 9 -8.92 8.24 -24.27
CA ILE A 9 -7.75 8.85 -23.62
C ILE A 9 -6.57 7.88 -23.62
N LEU A 10 -6.80 6.60 -23.31
CA LEU A 10 -5.78 5.55 -23.42
C LEU A 10 -5.28 5.37 -24.86
N GLY A 11 -6.19 5.42 -25.85
CA GLY A 11 -5.81 5.38 -27.27
C GLY A 11 -5.03 6.63 -27.72
N ARG A 12 -5.35 7.83 -27.17
CA ARG A 12 -4.61 9.06 -27.46
C ARG A 12 -3.19 9.05 -26.90
N LEU A 13 -2.99 8.52 -25.69
CA LEU A 13 -1.64 8.39 -25.12
C LEU A 13 -0.77 7.43 -25.94
N GLN A 14 -1.31 6.26 -26.32
CA GLN A 14 -0.58 5.32 -27.18
C GLN A 14 -0.26 5.90 -28.57
N LEU A 15 -1.16 6.70 -29.15
CA LEU A 15 -0.91 7.38 -30.43
C LEU A 15 0.16 8.48 -30.31
N LEU A 16 0.16 9.24 -29.22
CA LEU A 16 1.17 10.27 -28.95
C LEU A 16 2.56 9.64 -28.75
N ASP A 17 2.64 8.51 -28.06
CA ASP A 17 3.89 7.75 -27.89
C ASP A 17 4.38 7.19 -29.23
N LEU A 18 3.48 6.68 -30.07
CA LEU A 18 3.81 6.20 -31.41
C LEU A 18 4.25 7.34 -32.34
N LEU A 19 3.61 8.52 -32.24
CA LEU A 19 3.96 9.73 -32.98
C LEU A 19 5.32 10.30 -32.53
N LEU A 20 5.63 10.26 -31.24
CA LEU A 20 6.93 10.67 -30.69
C LEU A 20 8.04 9.71 -31.11
N LEU A 21 7.77 8.40 -31.15
CA LEU A 21 8.66 7.38 -31.73
C LEU A 21 8.90 7.63 -33.21
N LEU A 22 7.83 7.83 -34.00
CA LEU A 22 7.92 8.10 -35.44
C LEU A 22 8.64 9.42 -35.73
N CYS A 23 8.35 10.49 -35.01
CA CYS A 23 9.06 11.78 -35.11
C CYS A 23 10.53 11.64 -34.71
N GLY A 24 10.84 10.90 -33.65
CA GLY A 24 12.20 10.62 -33.21
C GLY A 24 13.00 9.86 -34.27
N VAL A 25 12.43 8.81 -34.85
CA VAL A 25 13.05 8.01 -35.92
C VAL A 25 13.19 8.82 -37.22
N SER A 26 12.22 9.68 -37.53
CA SER A 26 12.25 10.56 -38.71
C SER A 26 13.33 11.65 -38.60
N LEU A 27 13.42 12.30 -37.44
CA LEU A 27 14.44 13.30 -37.14
C LEU A 27 15.84 12.67 -37.14
N LEU A 28 15.96 11.46 -36.61
CA LEU A 28 17.20 10.68 -36.61
C LEU A 28 17.61 10.32 -38.05
N SER A 29 16.67 9.90 -38.89
CA SER A 29 16.91 9.58 -40.31
C SER A 29 17.34 10.82 -41.10
N PHE A 30 16.69 11.96 -40.88
CA PHE A 30 17.05 13.24 -41.50
C PHE A 30 18.44 13.74 -41.08
N LEU A 31 18.79 13.61 -39.80
CA LEU A 31 20.12 13.98 -39.29
C LEU A 31 21.20 13.04 -39.84
N VAL A 32 20.92 11.75 -39.97
CA VAL A 32 21.84 10.76 -40.60
C VAL A 32 22.08 11.12 -42.07
N GLU A 33 21.04 11.49 -42.81
CA GLU A 33 21.15 11.84 -44.22
C GLU A 33 21.89 13.17 -44.46
N LYS A 34 21.64 14.17 -43.59
CA LYS A 34 22.36 15.45 -43.60
C LYS A 34 23.85 15.30 -43.24
N GLN A 35 24.21 14.33 -42.40
CA GLN A 35 25.60 14.04 -42.04
C GLN A 35 26.32 13.19 -43.11
N ARG A 36 25.61 12.26 -43.77
CA ARG A 36 26.14 11.47 -44.92
C ARG A 36 26.61 12.36 -46.08
N LYS A 37 25.89 13.45 -46.36
CA LYS A 37 26.24 14.40 -47.43
C LYS A 37 27.46 15.29 -47.11
N LYS A 38 27.99 15.26 -45.87
CA LYS A 38 29.08 16.13 -45.42
C LYS A 38 30.44 15.45 -45.20
N SER A 39 30.54 14.12 -45.21
CA SER A 39 31.77 13.42 -44.80
C SER A 39 32.50 12.70 -45.94
N SER A 40 33.70 13.19 -46.27
CA SER A 40 34.74 12.43 -46.97
C SER A 40 35.27 11.27 -46.11
N ILE A 41 35.71 10.20 -46.78
CA ILE A 41 35.79 8.77 -46.41
C ILE A 41 36.66 8.38 -45.17
N ARG A 42 37.15 9.31 -44.33
CA ARG A 42 38.10 8.98 -43.23
C ARG A 42 37.54 8.89 -41.80
N SER A 43 36.24 9.06 -41.57
CA SER A 43 35.66 9.23 -40.20
C SER A 43 34.61 8.18 -39.77
N SER A 44 34.65 6.96 -40.31
CA SER A 44 33.61 5.93 -40.07
C SER A 44 33.55 5.41 -38.62
N LYS A 45 34.69 5.31 -37.92
CA LYS A 45 34.74 4.87 -36.51
C LYS A 45 34.20 5.92 -35.54
N LEU A 46 34.56 7.19 -35.73
CA LEU A 46 34.13 8.28 -34.86
C LEU A 46 32.63 8.56 -35.01
N LEU A 47 32.11 8.42 -36.23
CA LEU A 47 30.69 8.57 -36.52
C LEU A 47 29.85 7.45 -35.89
N LYS A 48 30.32 6.20 -35.96
CA LYS A 48 29.68 5.05 -35.27
C LYS A 48 29.68 5.22 -33.74
N PHE A 49 30.77 5.76 -33.16
CA PHE A 49 30.86 5.99 -31.72
C PHE A 49 29.92 7.09 -31.22
N LYS A 50 29.81 8.21 -31.96
CA LYS A 50 28.85 9.28 -31.65
C LYS A 50 27.40 8.80 -31.81
N PHE A 51 27.13 7.94 -32.80
CA PHE A 51 25.83 7.31 -33.01
C PHE A 51 25.42 6.40 -31.84
N PHE A 52 26.31 5.51 -31.40
CA PHE A 52 26.04 4.63 -30.25
C PHE A 52 25.80 5.41 -28.96
N LYS A 53 26.57 6.47 -28.70
CA LYS A 53 26.34 7.34 -27.53
C LYS A 53 24.98 8.04 -27.59
N SER A 54 24.57 8.54 -28.76
CA SER A 54 23.28 9.22 -28.90
C SER A 54 22.10 8.25 -28.79
N LEU A 55 22.24 7.02 -29.31
CA LEU A 55 21.21 5.98 -29.20
C LEU A 55 21.07 5.48 -27.75
N ILE A 56 22.18 5.29 -27.03
CA ILE A 56 22.17 4.93 -25.60
C ILE A 56 21.54 6.06 -24.77
N LEU A 57 21.82 7.32 -25.11
CA LEU A 57 21.21 8.47 -24.42
C LEU A 57 19.70 8.53 -24.66
N ILE A 58 19.25 8.31 -25.90
CA ILE A 58 17.83 8.26 -26.25
C ILE A 58 17.16 7.06 -25.56
N LEU A 59 17.74 5.86 -25.60
CA LEU A 59 17.22 4.69 -24.90
C LEU A 59 17.18 4.88 -23.38
N SER A 60 18.18 5.55 -22.79
CA SER A 60 18.19 5.93 -21.38
C SER A 60 17.09 6.96 -21.06
N PHE A 61 16.84 7.91 -21.96
CA PHE A 61 15.74 8.86 -21.84
C PHE A 61 14.38 8.16 -21.96
N TYR A 62 14.25 7.17 -22.85
CA TYR A 62 13.03 6.37 -23.00
C TYR A 62 12.80 5.44 -21.81
N SER A 63 13.83 4.79 -21.26
CA SER A 63 13.71 4.05 -19.99
C SER A 63 13.26 4.96 -18.84
N ASN A 64 13.74 6.21 -18.79
CA ASN A 64 13.28 7.20 -17.82
C ASN A 64 11.86 7.73 -18.13
N ALA A 65 11.49 7.88 -19.40
CA ALA A 65 10.16 8.35 -19.80
C ALA A 65 9.07 7.27 -19.60
N THR A 66 9.41 5.98 -19.75
CA THR A 66 8.54 4.86 -19.32
C THR A 66 8.38 4.81 -17.80
N HIS A 67 9.19 5.54 -17.05
CA HIS A 67 9.10 5.73 -15.60
C HIS A 67 8.33 7.02 -15.22
N LEU A 68 7.57 7.62 -16.14
CA LEU A 68 6.44 8.48 -15.80
C LEU A 68 5.19 7.63 -15.49
N ARG A 69 5.35 6.55 -14.69
CA ARG A 69 4.18 6.00 -14.01
C ARG A 69 3.68 7.08 -13.06
N ALA A 70 2.39 7.41 -13.13
CA ALA A 70 1.73 8.11 -12.05
C ALA A 70 2.12 7.41 -10.74
N GLN A 71 2.52 8.16 -9.71
CA GLN A 71 2.92 7.59 -8.42
C GLN A 71 1.82 6.64 -7.94
N ASP A 72 2.22 5.46 -7.44
CA ASP A 72 1.26 4.45 -6.97
C ASP A 72 0.28 5.07 -5.95
N LEU A 73 -1.00 4.74 -6.07
CA LEU A 73 -2.06 5.23 -5.20
C LEU A 73 -2.27 4.30 -4.00
N VAL A 74 -2.10 4.83 -2.79
CA VAL A 74 -2.37 4.14 -1.53
C VAL A 74 -3.73 4.58 -0.96
N LEU A 75 -4.63 3.62 -0.78
CA LEU A 75 -5.86 3.80 -0.02
C LEU A 75 -5.61 3.49 1.46
N VAL A 76 -5.70 4.52 2.32
CA VAL A 76 -5.61 4.36 3.78
C VAL A 76 -7.03 4.30 4.37
N VAL A 77 -7.47 3.09 4.70
CA VAL A 77 -8.79 2.85 5.28
C VAL A 77 -8.79 3.09 6.78
N GLY A 78 -9.66 3.96 7.28
CA GLY A 78 -9.60 4.45 8.66
C GLY A 78 -8.62 5.62 8.86
N GLY A 79 -8.31 6.37 7.79
CA GLY A 79 -7.34 7.47 7.78
C GLY A 79 -7.62 8.62 8.76
N SER A 80 -8.87 8.81 9.19
CA SER A 80 -9.21 9.79 10.23
C SER A 80 -9.04 9.30 11.68
N GLY A 81 -8.59 8.06 11.88
CA GLY A 81 -8.26 7.50 13.20
C GLY A 81 -6.81 7.83 13.60
N LEU A 82 -6.45 7.56 14.87
CA LEU A 82 -5.12 7.91 15.38
C LEU A 82 -3.98 7.21 14.60
N THR A 83 -4.07 5.89 14.40
CA THR A 83 -3.07 5.14 13.62
C THR A 83 -3.18 5.44 12.13
N GLY A 84 -4.40 5.59 11.62
CA GLY A 84 -4.65 5.92 10.23
C GLY A 84 -4.05 7.27 9.82
N TRP A 85 -4.12 8.27 10.69
CA TRP A 85 -3.56 9.59 10.41
C TRP A 85 -2.03 9.58 10.37
N GLU A 86 -1.38 8.87 11.30
CA GLU A 86 0.06 8.63 11.22
C GLU A 86 0.43 7.92 9.90
N THR A 87 -0.39 6.96 9.47
CA THR A 87 -0.21 6.22 8.22
C THR A 87 -0.35 7.13 6.99
N VAL A 88 -1.34 8.03 6.98
CA VAL A 88 -1.50 9.03 5.90
C VAL A 88 -0.27 9.93 5.80
N LYS A 89 0.20 10.47 6.94
CA LYS A 89 1.41 11.32 6.96
C LYS A 89 2.63 10.58 6.43
N GLU A 90 2.83 9.34 6.86
CA GLU A 90 3.97 8.54 6.43
C GLU A 90 3.87 8.17 4.93
N ALA A 91 2.69 7.84 4.42
CA ALA A 91 2.51 7.55 2.99
C ALA A 91 2.81 8.79 2.12
N ILE A 92 2.38 9.98 2.54
CA ILE A 92 2.73 11.25 1.87
C ILE A 92 4.25 11.50 1.94
N ASN A 93 4.86 11.26 3.11
CA ASN A 93 6.30 11.41 3.32
C ASN A 93 7.10 10.50 2.36
N LYS A 94 6.63 9.27 2.15
CA LYS A 94 7.17 8.28 1.21
C LYS A 94 6.82 8.53 -0.26
N LYS A 95 6.17 9.67 -0.57
CA LYS A 95 5.83 10.10 -1.95
C LYS A 95 4.87 9.14 -2.65
N TYR A 96 3.92 8.58 -1.91
CA TYR A 96 2.75 7.96 -2.51
C TYR A 96 1.68 9.01 -2.82
N ASN A 97 0.89 8.77 -3.85
CA ASN A 97 -0.43 9.39 -3.93
C ASN A 97 -1.31 8.78 -2.83
N VAL A 98 -2.04 9.60 -2.08
CA VAL A 98 -2.82 9.11 -0.94
C VAL A 98 -4.30 9.43 -1.09
N ARG A 99 -5.12 8.39 -0.90
CA ARG A 99 -6.56 8.49 -0.69
C ARG A 99 -6.85 8.01 0.73
N ALA A 100 -7.27 8.91 1.59
CA ALA A 100 -7.65 8.60 2.97
C ALA A 100 -9.17 8.47 3.08
N THR A 101 -9.63 7.59 3.97
CA THR A 101 -11.07 7.39 4.19
C THR A 101 -11.54 7.79 5.58
N THR A 102 -12.81 8.17 5.67
CA THR A 102 -13.49 8.53 6.91
C THR A 102 -14.98 8.23 6.80
N THR A 103 -15.66 8.00 7.91
CA THR A 103 -17.13 7.98 7.94
C THR A 103 -17.74 9.38 8.04
N ASN A 104 -16.94 10.40 8.40
CA ASN A 104 -17.36 11.79 8.56
C ASN A 104 -16.38 12.74 7.85
N LEU A 105 -16.73 13.14 6.62
CA LEU A 105 -15.92 14.03 5.78
C LEU A 105 -15.74 15.41 6.41
N LYS A 106 -16.80 16.00 6.98
CA LYS A 106 -16.72 17.34 7.57
C LYS A 106 -15.68 17.35 8.70
N ARG A 107 -15.81 16.44 9.67
CA ARG A 107 -14.87 16.31 10.78
C ARG A 107 -13.44 16.09 10.29
N ALA A 108 -13.26 15.21 9.30
CA ALA A 108 -11.93 14.89 8.79
C ALA A 108 -11.26 16.10 8.12
N LYS A 109 -11.98 16.82 7.26
CA LYS A 109 -11.47 18.05 6.62
C LYS A 109 -11.17 19.14 7.64
N ASP A 110 -12.06 19.35 8.60
CA ASP A 110 -11.88 20.36 9.66
C ASP A 110 -10.65 20.05 10.55
N THR A 111 -10.36 18.77 10.80
CA THR A 111 -9.28 18.35 11.72
C THR A 111 -7.92 18.19 11.04
N PHE A 112 -7.91 17.65 9.83
CA PHE A 112 -6.69 17.18 9.15
C PHE A 112 -6.39 17.94 7.85
N GLY A 113 -7.31 18.77 7.37
CA GLY A 113 -7.22 19.44 6.08
C GLY A 113 -7.40 18.50 4.90
N GLU A 114 -7.09 19.00 3.71
CA GLU A 114 -7.27 18.28 2.43
C GLU A 114 -6.13 18.55 1.42
N SER A 115 -5.00 19.09 1.88
CA SER A 115 -3.87 19.44 1.01
C SER A 115 -2.91 18.27 0.86
N GLY A 116 -2.61 17.88 -0.38
CA GLY A 116 -1.60 16.85 -0.69
C GLY A 116 -2.10 15.40 -0.65
N PHE A 117 -3.39 15.18 -0.44
CA PHE A 117 -4.05 13.88 -0.50
C PHE A 117 -5.56 14.07 -0.74
N SER A 118 -6.33 13.00 -0.92
CA SER A 118 -7.79 13.06 -1.11
C SER A 118 -8.56 12.36 0.00
N TRP A 119 -9.73 12.90 0.36
CA TRP A 119 -10.68 12.25 1.26
C TRP A 119 -11.80 11.55 0.49
N VAL A 120 -12.15 10.34 0.92
CA VAL A 120 -13.37 9.63 0.47
C VAL A 120 -14.19 9.19 1.67
N LYS A 121 -15.50 9.41 1.62
CA LYS A 121 -16.39 8.86 2.63
C LYS A 121 -16.51 7.36 2.42
N VAL A 122 -16.15 6.57 3.43
CA VAL A 122 -16.30 5.11 3.38
C VAL A 122 -16.85 4.60 4.69
N ASP A 123 -17.95 3.88 4.60
CA ASP A 123 -18.39 2.92 5.59
C ASP A 123 -18.05 1.49 5.11
N VAL A 124 -17.16 0.79 5.81
CA VAL A 124 -16.69 -0.55 5.43
C VAL A 124 -17.77 -1.64 5.50
N ARG A 125 -18.95 -1.31 6.03
CA ARG A 125 -20.12 -2.19 6.03
C ARG A 125 -20.95 -2.05 4.75
N ILE A 126 -20.69 -1.00 3.96
CA ILE A 126 -21.38 -0.69 2.72
C ILE A 126 -20.43 -0.98 1.55
N MET A 127 -20.70 -2.06 0.81
CA MET A 127 -19.84 -2.52 -0.29
C MET A 127 -19.62 -1.45 -1.37
N ASP A 128 -20.65 -0.67 -1.70
CA ASP A 128 -20.56 0.37 -2.74
C ASP A 128 -19.63 1.52 -2.35
N ASP A 129 -19.55 1.85 -1.06
CA ASP A 129 -18.59 2.85 -0.57
C ASP A 129 -17.15 2.37 -0.79
N ILE A 130 -16.89 1.09 -0.51
CA ILE A 130 -15.58 0.46 -0.73
C ILE A 130 -15.24 0.46 -2.22
N ARG A 131 -16.16 0.03 -3.09
CA ARG A 131 -15.94 -0.01 -4.55
C ARG A 131 -15.60 1.36 -5.12
N LYS A 132 -16.32 2.41 -4.70
CA LYS A 132 -16.02 3.80 -5.10
C LYS A 132 -14.63 4.25 -4.64
N ALA A 133 -14.21 3.86 -3.44
CA ALA A 133 -12.90 4.21 -2.91
C ALA A 133 -11.73 3.42 -3.53
N MET A 134 -11.99 2.29 -4.19
CA MET A 134 -10.98 1.38 -4.74
C MET A 134 -10.51 1.77 -6.15
N ASP A 135 -11.19 2.70 -6.83
CA ASP A 135 -10.87 3.04 -8.22
C ASP A 135 -9.44 3.60 -8.39
N GLY A 136 -8.66 2.96 -9.26
CA GLY A 136 -7.26 3.31 -9.53
C GLY A 136 -6.28 3.07 -8.36
N VAL A 137 -6.69 2.35 -7.31
CA VAL A 137 -5.84 2.08 -6.14
C VAL A 137 -4.85 0.97 -6.46
N ASP A 138 -3.59 1.16 -6.06
CA ASP A 138 -2.53 0.16 -6.20
C ASP A 138 -2.33 -0.65 -4.91
N TYR A 139 -2.44 0.02 -3.76
CA TYR A 139 -2.20 -0.54 -2.45
C TYR A 139 -3.29 -0.14 -1.47
N VAL A 140 -3.64 -1.06 -0.55
CA VAL A 140 -4.59 -0.79 0.53
C VAL A 140 -3.90 -0.99 1.86
N ILE A 141 -4.01 0.00 2.76
CA ILE A 141 -3.66 -0.15 4.17
C ILE A 141 -4.94 0.01 4.99
N SER A 142 -5.32 -1.02 5.73
CA SER A 142 -6.47 -0.99 6.64
C SER A 142 -6.01 -0.77 8.07
N THR A 143 -6.38 0.38 8.63
CA THR A 143 -6.17 0.73 10.05
C THR A 143 -7.50 0.85 10.80
N ILE A 144 -8.57 0.23 10.29
CA ILE A 144 -9.89 0.28 10.92
C ILE A 144 -9.88 -0.48 12.24
N GLY A 145 -10.76 -0.06 13.15
CA GLY A 145 -11.00 -0.74 14.42
C GLY A 145 -12.38 -0.38 14.95
N GLY A 146 -13.06 -1.39 15.49
CA GLY A 146 -14.35 -1.25 16.13
C GLY A 146 -14.26 -0.42 17.41
N SER A 147 -15.40 0.15 17.77
CA SER A 147 -15.57 0.85 19.03
C SER A 147 -15.77 -0.15 20.17
N CYS A 148 -14.89 -0.10 21.18
CA CYS A 148 -15.12 -0.80 22.44
C CYS A 148 -16.35 -0.27 23.20
N TYR A 149 -16.86 0.91 22.82
CA TYR A 149 -18.01 1.56 23.45
C TYR A 149 -19.34 1.22 22.77
N ASP A 150 -19.33 0.33 21.77
CA ASP A 150 -20.52 -0.11 21.04
C ASP A 150 -20.55 -1.64 20.86
N PRO A 151 -20.37 -2.45 21.92
CA PRO A 151 -20.33 -3.90 21.79
C PRO A 151 -21.64 -4.44 21.23
N GLY A 152 -21.56 -5.29 20.20
CA GLY A 152 -22.71 -5.82 19.46
C GLY A 152 -23.42 -4.82 18.55
N GLY A 153 -23.13 -3.53 18.66
CA GLY A 153 -23.72 -2.49 17.84
C GLY A 153 -23.06 -2.33 16.47
N PRO A 154 -23.52 -1.36 15.67
CA PRO A 154 -23.09 -1.22 14.28
C PRO A 154 -21.60 -0.86 14.12
N THR A 155 -20.97 -0.30 15.15
CA THR A 155 -19.53 0.03 15.16
C THR A 155 -18.68 -0.96 15.98
N SER A 156 -19.26 -2.07 16.42
CA SER A 156 -18.56 -3.13 17.17
C SER A 156 -17.41 -3.80 16.41
N SER A 157 -16.54 -4.48 17.17
CA SER A 157 -15.43 -5.25 16.64
C SER A 157 -15.85 -6.30 15.61
N ARG A 158 -16.99 -6.97 15.81
CA ARG A 158 -17.53 -7.91 14.81
C ARG A 158 -17.78 -7.27 13.44
N HIS A 159 -18.40 -6.09 13.42
CA HIS A 159 -18.79 -5.43 12.18
C HIS A 159 -17.61 -4.71 11.52
N ILE A 160 -16.66 -4.19 12.31
CA ILE A 160 -15.55 -3.39 11.79
C ILE A 160 -14.29 -4.23 11.62
N ASP A 161 -13.79 -4.87 12.67
CA ASP A 161 -12.53 -5.63 12.64
C ASP A 161 -12.64 -6.96 11.90
N TYR A 162 -13.83 -7.57 11.84
CA TYR A 162 -14.08 -8.77 11.05
C TYR A 162 -14.77 -8.50 9.72
N GLN A 163 -16.07 -8.21 9.73
CA GLN A 163 -16.86 -8.08 8.49
C GLN A 163 -16.34 -6.96 7.58
N GLY A 164 -16.00 -5.80 8.15
CA GLY A 164 -15.41 -4.69 7.39
C GLY A 164 -14.10 -5.08 6.69
N VAL A 165 -13.23 -5.83 7.36
CA VAL A 165 -11.98 -6.32 6.75
C VAL A 165 -12.25 -7.35 5.65
N VAL A 166 -13.18 -8.29 5.88
CA VAL A 166 -13.62 -9.27 4.86
C VAL A 166 -14.11 -8.56 3.60
N ASN A 167 -14.98 -7.56 3.76
CA ASN A 167 -15.51 -6.77 2.66
C ASN A 167 -14.41 -6.03 1.89
N LEU A 168 -13.49 -5.38 2.62
CA LEU A 168 -12.36 -4.67 2.04
C LEU A 168 -11.44 -5.60 1.27
N ALA A 169 -11.03 -6.73 1.87
CA ALA A 169 -10.10 -7.66 1.26
C ALA A 169 -10.71 -8.37 0.05
N GLY A 170 -12.00 -8.74 0.12
CA GLY A 170 -12.73 -9.33 -1.02
C GLY A 170 -12.80 -8.36 -2.20
N ILE A 171 -13.19 -7.11 -1.98
CA ILE A 171 -13.25 -6.11 -3.06
C ILE A 171 -11.84 -5.74 -3.56
N ALA A 172 -10.85 -5.63 -2.67
CA ALA A 172 -9.47 -5.36 -3.08
C ALA A 172 -8.91 -6.46 -3.98
N LYS A 173 -9.28 -7.72 -3.71
CA LYS A 173 -8.94 -8.85 -4.58
C LYS A 173 -9.59 -8.70 -5.96
N ASP A 174 -10.90 -8.41 -6.01
CA ASP A 174 -11.63 -8.23 -7.27
C ASP A 174 -11.05 -7.09 -8.14
N TYR A 175 -10.51 -6.05 -7.49
CA TYR A 175 -9.86 -4.91 -8.15
C TYR A 175 -8.39 -5.15 -8.51
N GLY A 176 -7.81 -6.29 -8.14
CA GLY A 176 -6.42 -6.62 -8.45
C GLY A 176 -5.39 -5.76 -7.72
N ILE A 177 -5.69 -5.34 -6.49
CA ILE A 177 -4.76 -4.58 -5.65
C ILE A 177 -3.43 -5.32 -5.50
N LYS A 178 -2.31 -4.59 -5.66
CA LYS A 178 -0.96 -5.16 -5.64
C LYS A 178 -0.54 -5.68 -4.27
N HIS A 179 -0.96 -4.99 -3.19
CA HIS A 179 -0.65 -5.38 -1.82
C HIS A 179 -1.70 -4.85 -0.82
N PHE A 180 -2.23 -5.72 0.02
CA PHE A 180 -3.15 -5.40 1.11
C PHE A 180 -2.46 -5.52 2.48
N VAL A 181 -2.38 -4.42 3.22
CA VAL A 181 -1.76 -4.38 4.55
C VAL A 181 -2.82 -4.20 5.62
N LEU A 182 -2.89 -5.13 6.57
CA LEU A 182 -3.83 -5.05 7.70
C LEU A 182 -3.10 -4.68 9.00
N THR A 183 -3.61 -3.69 9.72
CA THR A 183 -3.26 -3.46 11.13
C THR A 183 -4.14 -4.31 12.04
N SER A 184 -3.54 -5.33 12.65
CA SER A 184 -4.17 -6.22 13.62
C SER A 184 -3.65 -5.94 15.05
N SER A 185 -3.33 -6.96 15.86
CA SER A 185 -2.85 -6.88 17.23
C SER A 185 -2.04 -8.12 17.59
N ILE A 186 -0.98 -7.99 18.41
CA ILE A 186 -0.16 -9.14 18.89
C ILE A 186 -0.99 -10.23 19.56
N ASN A 187 -2.14 -9.86 20.14
CA ASN A 187 -3.00 -10.77 20.89
C ASN A 187 -4.11 -11.40 20.04
N ALA A 188 -4.15 -11.13 18.73
CA ALA A 188 -5.16 -11.72 17.84
C ALA A 188 -5.17 -13.26 17.98
N GLY A 189 -6.36 -13.80 18.26
CA GLY A 189 -6.57 -15.24 18.48
C GLY A 189 -6.16 -15.74 19.87
N ILE A 190 -6.04 -14.86 20.86
CA ILE A 190 -5.95 -15.21 22.29
C ILE A 190 -7.27 -14.84 22.95
N ALA A 191 -7.99 -15.83 23.48
CA ALA A 191 -9.31 -15.63 24.06
C ALA A 191 -9.22 -14.97 25.45
N GLU A 192 -8.25 -15.38 26.26
CA GLU A 192 -8.08 -15.04 27.67
C GLU A 192 -7.47 -13.64 27.90
N VAL A 193 -7.56 -12.74 26.92
CA VAL A 193 -7.09 -11.36 27.05
C VAL A 193 -8.23 -10.49 27.56
N LYS A 194 -8.01 -9.80 28.69
CA LYS A 194 -8.99 -8.92 29.34
C LYS A 194 -9.70 -7.95 28.37
N LEU A 195 -9.00 -7.44 27.36
CA LEU A 195 -9.60 -6.54 26.36
C LEU A 195 -10.76 -7.17 25.59
N ASN A 196 -10.80 -8.50 25.42
CA ASN A 196 -11.92 -9.20 24.77
C ASN A 196 -13.23 -9.06 25.56
N GLU A 197 -13.17 -9.01 26.90
CA GLU A 197 -14.34 -8.80 27.74
C GLU A 197 -14.94 -7.40 27.56
N PHE A 198 -14.09 -6.38 27.32
CA PHE A 198 -14.51 -4.99 27.21
C PHE A 198 -14.76 -4.51 25.77
N CYS A 199 -14.17 -5.18 24.78
CA CYS A 199 -14.18 -4.75 23.38
C CYS A 199 -14.79 -5.81 22.45
N ASP A 200 -15.83 -6.50 22.88
CA ASP A 200 -16.58 -7.46 22.04
C ASP A 200 -15.67 -8.50 21.38
N ASN A 201 -14.87 -9.24 22.15
CA ASN A 201 -13.95 -10.26 21.62
C ASN A 201 -13.04 -9.76 20.48
N VAL A 202 -12.59 -8.50 20.53
CA VAL A 202 -11.83 -7.84 19.46
C VAL A 202 -10.69 -8.68 18.90
N HIS A 203 -9.94 -9.39 19.74
CA HIS A 203 -8.82 -10.21 19.28
C HIS A 203 -9.27 -11.45 18.51
N MET A 204 -10.45 -11.98 18.80
CA MET A 204 -11.02 -13.11 18.06
C MET A 204 -11.56 -12.66 16.71
N TRP A 205 -12.22 -11.49 16.64
CA TRP A 205 -12.66 -10.92 15.36
C TRP A 205 -11.50 -10.57 14.44
N LYS A 206 -10.44 -9.97 15.00
CA LYS A 206 -9.20 -9.72 14.25
C LYS A 206 -8.59 -11.02 13.72
N TRP A 207 -8.55 -12.07 14.54
CA TRP A 207 -8.06 -13.38 14.10
C TRP A 207 -8.87 -13.94 12.93
N LEU A 208 -10.21 -13.87 12.98
CA LEU A 208 -11.06 -14.34 11.89
C LEU A 208 -10.88 -13.52 10.60
N ALA A 209 -10.65 -12.21 10.71
CA ALA A 209 -10.31 -11.37 9.55
C ALA A 209 -8.95 -11.73 8.95
N GLU A 210 -7.97 -12.00 9.80
CA GLU A 210 -6.67 -12.45 9.35
C GLU A 210 -6.76 -13.77 8.60
N ASP A 211 -7.47 -14.77 9.14
CA ASP A 211 -7.68 -16.06 8.45
C ASP A 211 -8.34 -15.86 7.08
N TYR A 212 -9.37 -15.01 6.99
CA TYR A 212 -9.96 -14.66 5.70
C TYR A 212 -8.93 -14.08 4.73
N ILE A 213 -8.07 -13.16 5.17
CA ILE A 213 -7.02 -12.58 4.31
C ILE A 213 -6.07 -13.67 3.81
N ARG A 214 -5.61 -14.57 4.70
CA ARG A 214 -4.72 -15.68 4.33
C ARG A 214 -5.35 -16.59 3.28
N ASP A 215 -6.64 -16.84 3.40
CA ASP A 215 -7.40 -17.71 2.49
C ASP A 215 -7.90 -17.01 1.23
N SER A 216 -7.94 -15.67 1.21
CA SER A 216 -8.54 -14.89 0.13
C SER A 216 -7.74 -15.00 -1.18
N GLY A 217 -6.44 -15.28 -1.10
CA GLY A 217 -5.53 -15.27 -2.26
C GLY A 217 -5.08 -13.87 -2.69
N ILE A 218 -5.41 -12.82 -1.92
CA ILE A 218 -4.82 -11.48 -2.11
C ILE A 218 -3.36 -11.48 -1.65
N GLN A 219 -2.49 -10.72 -2.30
CA GLN A 219 -1.15 -10.47 -1.76
C GLN A 219 -1.28 -9.59 -0.52
N TYR A 220 -0.78 -10.05 0.64
CA TYR A 220 -0.98 -9.35 1.90
C TYR A 220 0.26 -9.26 2.79
N THR A 221 0.20 -8.35 3.77
CA THR A 221 0.98 -8.37 5.01
C THR A 221 0.04 -8.06 6.19
N ILE A 222 0.09 -8.87 7.24
CA ILE A 222 -0.64 -8.60 8.49
C ILE A 222 0.37 -8.07 9.51
N VAL A 223 0.16 -6.85 9.99
CA VAL A 223 1.01 -6.21 11.00
C VAL A 223 0.28 -6.21 12.34
N ARG A 224 0.87 -6.86 13.34
CA ARG A 224 0.33 -7.02 14.70
C ARG A 224 1.15 -6.18 15.68
N PRO A 225 0.82 -4.90 15.89
CA PRO A 225 1.50 -4.08 16.89
C PRO A 225 1.13 -4.50 18.31
N GLY A 226 2.04 -4.22 19.25
CA GLY A 226 1.77 -4.21 20.68
C GLY A 226 0.86 -3.06 21.11
N GLY A 227 0.89 -2.74 22.41
CA GLY A 227 0.18 -1.59 22.96
C GLY A 227 0.60 -0.30 22.27
N LEU A 228 -0.37 0.53 21.88
CA LEU A 228 -0.11 1.65 20.98
C LEU A 228 0.05 2.98 21.74
N GLY A 229 1.20 3.63 21.58
CA GLY A 229 1.47 4.99 22.05
C GLY A 229 1.15 6.09 21.01
N GLN A 230 1.31 7.36 21.42
CA GLN A 230 1.09 8.55 20.58
C GLN A 230 2.30 9.51 20.59
N GLY A 231 3.45 9.04 21.04
CA GLY A 231 4.72 9.76 20.99
C GLY A 231 5.33 9.79 19.58
N GLU A 232 6.48 10.44 19.48
CA GLU A 232 7.25 10.52 18.24
C GLU A 232 7.87 9.16 17.88
N GLY A 233 7.77 8.78 16.59
CA GLY A 233 8.44 7.60 16.05
C GLY A 233 9.92 7.82 15.75
N GLY A 234 10.58 6.77 15.27
CA GLY A 234 11.97 6.81 14.78
C GLY A 234 13.06 6.90 15.86
N LYS A 235 12.69 6.89 17.15
CA LYS A 235 13.65 6.98 18.27
C LYS A 235 14.22 5.61 18.66
N GLN A 236 13.31 4.67 18.89
CA GLN A 236 13.62 3.31 19.33
C GLN A 236 13.70 2.38 18.12
N ASP A 237 14.45 1.30 18.23
CA ASP A 237 14.43 0.24 17.23
C ASP A 237 13.09 -0.51 17.24
N ILE A 238 12.79 -1.26 16.17
CA ILE A 238 11.58 -2.08 16.07
C ILE A 238 11.99 -3.55 16.15
N ILE A 239 11.47 -4.25 17.15
CA ILE A 239 11.52 -5.71 17.20
C ILE A 239 10.45 -6.24 16.27
N ILE A 240 10.86 -7.10 15.32
CA ILE A 240 9.94 -7.80 14.42
C ILE A 240 10.08 -9.30 14.66
N LYS A 241 8.94 -9.98 14.87
CA LYS A 241 8.85 -11.44 14.95
C LYS A 241 7.72 -11.94 14.06
N GLY A 242 7.72 -13.24 13.76
CA GLY A 242 6.56 -13.89 13.14
C GLY A 242 5.42 -14.08 14.15
N SER A 243 4.31 -14.66 13.68
CA SER A 243 3.15 -14.99 14.52
C SER A 243 3.54 -15.75 15.79
N ARG A 244 2.98 -15.33 16.93
CA ARG A 244 3.24 -15.86 18.28
C ARG A 244 4.68 -15.72 18.75
N GLY A 245 5.43 -14.77 18.17
CA GLY A 245 6.82 -14.51 18.53
C GLY A 245 6.99 -13.51 19.69
N LEU A 246 5.97 -12.70 19.97
CA LEU A 246 5.94 -11.73 21.06
C LEU A 246 4.75 -11.98 21.99
N LYS A 247 4.99 -11.82 23.31
CA LYS A 247 3.94 -11.98 24.33
C LYS A 247 3.29 -10.65 24.73
N THR A 248 4.08 -9.58 24.74
CA THR A 248 3.67 -8.23 25.14
C THR A 248 4.66 -7.22 24.58
N GLY A 249 4.31 -5.94 24.66
CA GLY A 249 5.18 -4.81 24.36
C GLY A 249 4.37 -3.61 23.91
N PHE A 250 5.06 -2.50 23.67
CA PHE A 250 4.45 -1.23 23.27
C PHE A 250 5.18 -0.68 22.05
N ILE A 251 4.48 0.10 21.23
CA ILE A 251 5.04 0.78 20.07
C ILE A 251 4.27 2.06 19.77
N GLU A 252 4.99 3.08 19.30
CA GLU A 252 4.37 4.35 18.90
C GLU A 252 3.63 4.20 17.57
N ARG A 253 2.46 4.84 17.44
CA ARG A 253 1.67 4.77 16.19
C ARG A 253 2.43 5.29 14.97
N ALA A 254 3.33 6.25 15.15
CA ALA A 254 4.22 6.72 14.09
C ALA A 254 5.15 5.60 13.59
N ASP A 255 5.63 4.73 14.48
CA ASP A 255 6.45 3.57 14.10
C ASP A 255 5.61 2.46 13.46
N VAL A 256 4.38 2.26 13.93
CA VAL A 256 3.43 1.37 13.25
C VAL A 256 3.17 1.86 11.83
N ALA A 257 2.90 3.15 11.63
CA ALA A 257 2.72 3.76 10.32
C ALA A 257 3.94 3.56 9.41
N ASN A 258 5.16 3.75 9.94
CA ASN A 258 6.40 3.48 9.23
C ASN A 258 6.50 2.03 8.73
N VAL A 259 6.10 1.06 9.55
CA VAL A 259 6.04 -0.35 9.14
C VAL A 259 4.94 -0.58 8.10
N LEU A 260 3.72 -0.10 8.34
CA LEU A 260 2.58 -0.29 7.44
C LEU A 260 2.83 0.22 6.01
N VAL A 261 3.47 1.40 5.90
CA VAL A 261 3.84 1.97 4.59
C VAL A 261 5.10 1.32 4.04
N GLY A 262 6.08 0.99 4.89
CA GLY A 262 7.36 0.42 4.49
C GLY A 262 7.30 -1.02 3.96
N VAL A 263 6.19 -1.74 4.21
CA VAL A 263 5.96 -3.08 3.62
C VAL A 263 5.29 -3.03 2.25
N LEU A 264 4.79 -1.87 1.80
CA LEU A 264 4.18 -1.75 0.47
C LEU A 264 5.19 -2.07 -0.63
N GLY A 265 4.81 -2.95 -1.56
CA GLY A 265 5.69 -3.41 -2.64
C GLY A 265 6.93 -4.22 -2.21
N ASN A 266 7.10 -4.49 -0.92
CA ASN A 266 8.27 -5.22 -0.42
C ASN A 266 8.02 -6.73 -0.46
N ASN A 267 8.71 -7.43 -1.36
CA ASN A 267 8.62 -8.88 -1.52
C ASN A 267 8.96 -9.65 -0.22
N ASP A 268 9.84 -9.11 0.64
CA ASP A 268 10.17 -9.74 1.92
C ASP A 268 9.05 -9.60 2.96
N ALA A 269 8.02 -8.80 2.71
CA ALA A 269 6.85 -8.70 3.57
C ALA A 269 5.68 -9.60 3.11
N TYR A 270 5.73 -10.08 1.86
CA TYR A 270 4.62 -10.78 1.24
C TYR A 270 4.23 -12.07 1.95
N SER A 271 2.91 -12.22 2.14
CA SER A 271 2.25 -13.38 2.73
C SER A 271 2.76 -13.66 4.15
N LYS A 272 3.05 -12.60 4.92
CA LYS A 272 3.54 -12.71 6.30
C LYS A 272 2.60 -12.05 7.29
N THR A 273 2.50 -12.67 8.46
CA THR A 273 2.06 -12.03 9.70
C THR A 273 3.28 -11.67 10.53
N ILE A 274 3.45 -10.38 10.79
CA ILE A 274 4.55 -9.84 11.61
C ILE A 274 4.02 -9.21 12.89
N GLU A 275 4.69 -9.47 14.00
CA GLU A 275 4.43 -8.84 15.31
C GLU A 275 5.50 -7.79 15.59
N ILE A 276 5.07 -6.58 16.00
CA ILE A 276 5.97 -5.43 16.17
C ILE A 276 5.81 -4.76 17.53
N VAL A 277 6.95 -4.49 18.19
CA VAL A 277 7.05 -3.69 19.41
C VAL A 277 8.32 -2.82 19.35
N SER A 278 8.36 -1.72 20.10
CA SER A 278 9.58 -0.94 20.26
C SER A 278 10.60 -1.69 21.10
N ASP A 279 11.86 -1.62 20.66
CA ASP A 279 13.03 -1.99 21.44
C ASP A 279 13.53 -0.73 22.17
N LYS A 280 13.26 -0.65 23.47
CA LYS A 280 13.60 0.53 24.28
C LYS A 280 15.10 0.67 24.51
N ASP A 281 15.85 -0.42 24.35
CA ASP A 281 17.27 -0.49 24.69
C ASP A 281 18.15 -0.16 23.48
N ASN A 282 17.56 -0.12 22.27
CA ASN A 282 18.29 0.09 21.02
C ASN A 282 17.76 1.30 20.23
N ARG A 283 18.69 2.00 19.57
CA ARG A 283 18.36 3.08 18.63
C ARG A 283 17.90 2.50 17.30
N ARG A 284 17.03 3.24 16.60
CA ARG A 284 16.50 2.88 15.28
C ARG A 284 17.56 2.29 14.34
N GLN A 285 17.33 1.06 13.90
CA GLN A 285 18.05 0.41 12.80
C GLN A 285 17.14 0.25 11.58
N ASP A 286 17.69 -0.26 10.48
CA ASP A 286 16.87 -0.70 9.36
C ASP A 286 16.10 -1.97 9.76
N TRP A 287 14.82 -1.80 10.07
CA TRP A 287 13.97 -2.91 10.46
C TRP A 287 13.57 -3.78 9.26
N GLN A 288 13.68 -3.27 8.03
CA GLN A 288 13.24 -4.01 6.84
C GLN A 288 14.09 -5.26 6.63
N GLU A 289 15.39 -5.21 6.97
CA GLU A 289 16.29 -6.38 6.94
C GLU A 289 15.79 -7.54 7.82
N LYS A 290 15.08 -7.21 8.92
CA LYS A 290 14.54 -8.20 9.87
C LYS A 290 13.37 -9.00 9.28
N LEU A 291 12.73 -8.52 8.22
CA LEU A 291 11.63 -9.24 7.54
C LEU A 291 12.10 -10.57 6.93
N THR A 292 13.35 -10.65 6.49
CA THR A 292 13.94 -11.88 5.93
C THR A 292 13.97 -13.04 6.92
N GLN A 293 14.00 -12.73 8.23
CA GLN A 293 14.02 -13.71 9.31
C GLN A 293 12.62 -14.23 9.66
N VAL A 294 11.57 -13.55 9.19
CA VAL A 294 10.18 -13.98 9.39
C VAL A 294 9.77 -14.88 8.24
N LYS A 295 9.29 -16.08 8.55
CA LYS A 295 8.76 -17.01 7.56
C LYS A 295 7.39 -16.52 7.05
N PRO A 296 7.07 -16.72 5.76
CA PRO A 296 5.71 -16.61 5.26
C PRO A 296 4.73 -17.41 6.12
N ASP A 297 3.51 -16.92 6.23
CA ASP A 297 2.42 -17.67 6.84
C ASP A 297 2.26 -19.01 6.11
N PRO A 298 1.90 -20.09 6.82
CA PRO A 298 1.63 -21.36 6.16
C PRO A 298 0.49 -21.15 5.17
N VAL A 299 0.65 -21.69 3.96
CA VAL A 299 -0.45 -21.84 3.04
C VAL A 299 -1.47 -22.73 3.73
N GLN A 300 -2.54 -22.14 4.28
CA GLN A 300 -3.60 -22.93 4.87
C GLN A 300 -4.27 -23.71 3.73
N ALA A 301 -4.37 -25.04 3.90
CA ALA A 301 -5.27 -25.81 3.05
C ALA A 301 -6.68 -25.29 3.34
N SER A 302 -7.27 -24.58 2.37
CA SER A 302 -8.56 -23.90 2.48
C SER A 302 -9.54 -24.65 3.40
N PRO A 303 -9.99 -24.04 4.52
CA PRO A 303 -10.99 -24.64 5.39
C PRO A 303 -12.31 -24.93 4.66
N LEU A 304 -12.58 -24.25 3.54
CA LEU A 304 -13.74 -24.48 2.66
C LEU A 304 -13.68 -25.82 1.89
N MET A 305 -12.60 -26.60 2.02
CA MET A 305 -12.49 -27.98 1.53
C MET A 305 -12.81 -29.04 2.61
N ARG A 306 -13.09 -28.65 3.86
CA ARG A 306 -13.62 -29.58 4.86
C ARG A 306 -15.14 -29.55 4.78
N LYS A 307 -15.67 -30.54 4.06
CA LYS A 307 -17.10 -30.89 3.96
C LYS A 307 -17.77 -30.99 5.33
#